data_AF-A0A917YWB3-F1
#
_entry.id   AF-A0A917YWB3-F1
#
_cell.length_a   1.000
_cell.length_b   1.000
_cell.length_c   1.000
_cell.angle_alpha   90.00
_cell.angle_beta   90.00
_cell.angle_gamma   90.00
#
_symmetry.space_group_name_H-M   'P 1'
#
loop_
_entity.id
_entity.type
_entity.pdbx_description
1 polymer ?
#
loop_
_entity_poly.entity_id
_entity_poly.type
_entity_poly.pdbx_seq_one_letter_code
_entity_poly.pdbx_strand_id
1 'polypeptide(L)'
;MLEFDVDPQDLAASRFAISPINETGRALDVLSGYRGDVALRPWADRARGRFNDLCRQVPPVRALVTLGHTDGYQPDFISPPPTGPRETMADQLEIVRATPFDQARQELHRTITERSGPVAEEVRATLQAPDVVAWLAAGLEAVWHELIEPDWPAIHAILEQDLLHRAGLLLAYGWAEALTDLSAHVSWRSHENGGSITADVPWDERCPPDSDGLLFVPTIFGPLAFCTDPPWRRAILYPARGRATLTHRHVQEDHGDALSELVTRTRALLLRAMRQPVTTTQLTRQHGLSLGTTGHHLSILRRSGLIISTRSGKFVLYRRTALGDALVAANTSADPSADPSADTSADQGRTGADPIR
;
A
#
# COMPACT_ATOMS: atom_id res chain seq x y z
N MET A 1 -9.49 -6.60 27.55
CA MET A 1 -9.71 -5.18 27.26
C MET A 1 -8.38 -4.45 27.15
N LEU A 2 -8.11 -3.83 26.00
CA LEU A 2 -6.94 -2.97 25.79
C LEU A 2 -7.37 -1.50 25.91
N GLU A 3 -6.61 -0.69 26.64
CA GLU A 3 -6.89 0.74 26.85
C GLU A 3 -5.63 1.58 26.61
N PHE A 4 -5.71 2.54 25.69
CA PHE A 4 -4.69 3.56 25.49
C PHE A 4 -5.16 4.85 26.16
N ASP A 5 -4.49 5.25 27.24
CA ASP A 5 -4.68 6.58 27.81
C ASP A 5 -3.93 7.60 26.93
N VAL A 6 -4.60 8.70 26.61
CA VAL A 6 -4.03 9.80 25.82
C VAL A 6 -4.29 11.14 26.47
N ASP A 7 -3.24 11.92 26.64
CA ASP A 7 -3.31 13.31 27.08
C ASP A 7 -3.36 14.27 25.87
N PRO A 8 -3.50 15.60 26.07
CA PRO A 8 -3.54 16.55 24.96
C PRO A 8 -2.25 16.60 24.14
N GLN A 9 -1.10 16.31 24.73
CA GLN A 9 0.19 16.25 24.04
C GLN A 9 0.27 14.99 23.16
N ASP A 10 -0.16 13.84 23.67
CA ASP A 10 -0.23 12.59 22.90
C ASP A 10 -1.15 12.73 21.69
N LEU A 11 -2.32 13.35 21.88
CA LEU A 11 -3.27 13.65 20.81
C LEU A 11 -2.66 14.61 19.78
N ALA A 12 -1.90 15.62 20.22
CA ALA A 12 -1.19 16.52 19.32
C ALA A 12 -0.03 15.84 18.57
N ALA A 13 0.58 14.79 19.13
CA ALA A 13 1.63 13.97 18.52
C ALA A 13 1.08 12.83 17.64
N SER A 14 -0.18 12.44 17.82
CA SER A 14 -0.82 11.32 17.12
C SER A 14 -0.99 11.57 15.62
N ARG A 15 -0.74 10.56 14.79
CA ARG A 15 -0.72 10.71 13.32
C ARG A 15 -1.44 9.57 12.62
N PHE A 16 -1.85 9.83 11.39
CA PHE A 16 -2.25 8.80 10.44
C PHE A 16 -1.11 8.53 9.46
N ALA A 17 -0.88 7.27 9.11
CA ALA A 17 0.14 6.89 8.12
C ALA A 17 -0.29 5.66 7.32
N ILE A 18 0.19 5.56 6.08
CA ILE A 18 0.02 4.38 5.23
C ILE A 18 1.23 3.48 5.42
N SER A 19 1.02 2.16 5.53
CA SER A 19 2.09 1.18 5.71
C SER A 19 2.09 0.14 4.59
N PRO A 20 2.92 0.31 3.54
CA PRO A 20 3.11 -0.69 2.49
C PRO A 20 3.47 -2.08 3.02
N ILE A 21 4.31 -2.16 4.05
CA ILE A 21 4.79 -3.44 4.61
C ILE A 21 3.69 -4.18 5.37
N ASN A 22 2.82 -3.44 6.08
CA ASN A 22 1.65 -4.04 6.71
C ASN A 22 0.70 -4.63 5.65
N GLU A 23 0.41 -3.91 4.57
CA GLU A 23 -0.45 -4.45 3.49
C GLU A 23 0.15 -5.71 2.87
N THR A 24 1.48 -5.76 2.76
CA THR A 24 2.23 -6.89 2.22
C THR A 24 2.13 -8.12 3.11
N GLY A 25 2.30 -7.97 4.42
CA GLY A 25 2.12 -9.06 5.37
C GLY A 25 0.66 -9.54 5.41
N ARG A 26 -0.30 -8.61 5.52
CA ARG A 26 -1.72 -8.93 5.63
C ARG A 26 -2.30 -9.58 4.37
N ALA A 27 -1.78 -9.24 3.20
CA ALA A 27 -2.13 -9.91 1.96
C ALA A 27 -1.84 -11.43 1.99
N LEU A 28 -0.78 -11.86 2.66
CA LEU A 28 -0.46 -13.29 2.82
C LEU A 28 -1.53 -14.01 3.66
N ASP A 29 -2.07 -13.36 4.70
CA ASP A 29 -3.13 -13.92 5.55
C ASP A 29 -4.42 -14.15 4.75
N VAL A 30 -4.76 -13.20 3.87
CA VAL A 30 -5.91 -13.30 2.96
C VAL A 30 -5.70 -14.40 1.92
N LEU A 31 -4.53 -14.46 1.29
CA LEU A 31 -4.23 -15.38 0.19
C LEU A 31 -4.09 -16.83 0.65
N SER A 32 -3.53 -17.04 1.84
CA SER A 32 -3.43 -18.35 2.49
C SER A 32 -4.76 -18.88 3.03
N GLY A 33 -5.79 -18.02 3.09
CA GLY A 33 -7.13 -18.37 3.56
C GLY A 33 -7.31 -18.31 5.09
N TYR A 34 -6.27 -17.91 5.84
CA TYR A 34 -6.33 -17.83 7.30
C TYR A 34 -7.27 -16.70 7.78
N ARG A 35 -7.21 -15.53 7.14
CA ARG A 35 -8.13 -14.40 7.39
C ARG A 35 -8.88 -14.00 6.12
N GLY A 36 -9.53 -14.98 5.50
CA GLY A 36 -10.27 -14.77 4.27
C GLY A 36 -11.39 -13.73 4.42
N ASP A 37 -11.36 -12.69 3.59
CA ASP A 37 -12.43 -11.68 3.50
C ASP A 37 -13.23 -11.91 2.21
N VAL A 38 -14.55 -12.09 2.34
CA VAL A 38 -15.46 -12.26 1.18
C VAL A 38 -15.35 -11.07 0.23
N ALA A 39 -15.18 -9.86 0.78
CA ALA A 39 -15.05 -8.63 0.02
C ALA A 39 -13.70 -8.51 -0.69
N LEU A 40 -12.73 -9.42 -0.48
CA LEU A 40 -11.44 -9.43 -1.17
C LEU A 40 -11.25 -10.66 -2.06
N ARG A 41 -12.23 -11.59 -2.11
CA ARG A 41 -12.15 -12.81 -2.92
C ARG A 41 -11.76 -12.56 -4.39
N PRO A 42 -12.38 -11.60 -5.11
CA PRO A 42 -12.00 -11.32 -6.51
C PRO A 42 -10.54 -10.91 -6.67
N TRP A 43 -9.97 -10.15 -5.74
CA TRP A 43 -8.55 -9.81 -5.76
C TRP A 43 -7.69 -11.04 -5.43
N ALA A 44 -8.07 -11.79 -4.39
CA ALA A 44 -7.35 -12.97 -3.96
C ALA A 44 -7.32 -14.06 -5.05
N ASP A 45 -8.41 -14.25 -5.80
CA ASP A 45 -8.49 -15.19 -6.92
C ASP A 45 -7.50 -14.85 -8.04
N ARG A 46 -7.34 -13.56 -8.37
CA ARG A 46 -6.35 -13.11 -9.38
C ARG A 46 -4.91 -13.27 -8.90
N ALA A 47 -4.64 -13.01 -7.62
CA ALA A 47 -3.30 -13.07 -7.06
C ALA A 47 -2.87 -14.50 -6.65
N ARG A 48 -3.81 -15.45 -6.54
CA ARG A 48 -3.53 -16.80 -6.01
C ARG A 48 -2.50 -17.59 -6.81
N GLY A 49 -2.46 -17.44 -8.14
CA GLY A 49 -1.44 -18.07 -8.98
C GLY A 49 -0.03 -17.65 -8.57
N ARG A 50 0.23 -16.33 -8.57
CA ARG A 50 1.51 -15.73 -8.16
C ARG A 50 1.88 -16.07 -6.71
N PHE A 51 0.89 -16.05 -5.81
CA PHE A 51 1.10 -16.45 -4.41
C PHE A 51 1.59 -17.90 -4.27
N ASN A 52 0.97 -18.83 -5.00
CA ASN A 52 1.37 -20.24 -4.98
C ASN A 52 2.77 -20.43 -5.57
N ASP A 53 3.13 -19.68 -6.62
CA ASP A 53 4.46 -19.69 -7.21
C ASP A 53 5.53 -19.18 -6.23
N LEU A 54 5.28 -18.05 -5.57
CA LEU A 54 6.14 -17.53 -4.52
C LEU A 54 6.34 -18.53 -3.39
N CYS A 55 5.26 -19.15 -2.90
CA CYS A 55 5.38 -20.16 -1.83
C CYS A 55 6.24 -21.36 -2.25
N ARG A 56 6.24 -21.73 -3.54
CA ARG A 56 7.07 -22.83 -4.06
C ARG A 56 8.53 -22.43 -4.23
N GLN A 57 8.79 -21.20 -4.68
CA GLN A 57 10.11 -20.77 -5.14
C GLN A 57 10.90 -19.99 -4.08
N VAL A 58 10.22 -19.36 -3.12
CA VAL A 58 10.81 -18.43 -2.16
C VAL A 58 10.54 -18.92 -0.73
N PRO A 59 11.48 -19.68 -0.13
CA PRO A 59 11.32 -20.22 1.24
C PRO A 59 10.96 -19.18 2.32
N PRO A 60 11.50 -17.95 2.33
CA PRO A 60 11.05 -16.90 3.25
C PRO A 60 9.54 -16.66 3.26
N VAL A 61 8.88 -16.74 2.10
CA VAL A 61 7.44 -16.48 1.97
C VAL A 61 6.63 -17.52 2.75
N ARG A 62 7.04 -18.78 2.74
CA ARG A 62 6.39 -19.84 3.53
C ARG A 62 6.54 -19.59 5.03
N ALA A 63 7.69 -19.09 5.47
CA ALA A 63 7.90 -18.74 6.86
C ALA A 63 7.03 -17.54 7.27
N LEU A 64 6.93 -16.51 6.43
CA LEU A 64 6.04 -15.35 6.65
C LEU A 64 4.57 -15.79 6.77
N VAL A 65 4.08 -16.65 5.88
CA VAL A 65 2.73 -17.24 5.98
C VAL A 65 2.55 -17.98 7.31
N THR A 66 3.56 -18.76 7.73
CA THR A 66 3.52 -19.51 9.00
C THR A 66 3.51 -18.59 10.22
N LEU A 67 4.16 -17.42 10.15
CA LEU A 67 4.18 -16.39 11.19
C LEU A 67 2.85 -15.60 11.25
N GLY A 68 2.20 -15.36 10.11
CA GLY A 68 0.88 -14.71 10.04
C GLY A 68 -0.28 -15.59 10.50
N HIS A 69 -0.11 -16.93 10.45
CA HIS A 69 -1.09 -17.92 10.93
C HIS A 69 -1.10 -18.03 12.46
N THR A 70 -1.42 -16.94 13.14
CA THR A 70 -1.53 -16.87 14.59
C THR A 70 -2.70 -15.98 15.02
N ASP A 71 -3.40 -16.43 16.07
CA ASP A 71 -4.38 -15.63 16.82
C ASP A 71 -3.74 -14.96 18.05
N GLY A 72 -2.45 -15.22 18.29
CA GLY A 72 -1.63 -14.58 19.31
C GLY A 72 -0.75 -13.48 18.73
N TYR A 73 0.39 -13.24 19.37
CA TYR A 73 1.36 -12.24 18.95
C TYR A 73 1.93 -12.52 17.54
N GLN A 74 1.94 -11.49 16.70
CA GLN A 74 2.65 -11.45 15.41
C GLN A 74 3.91 -10.60 15.60
N PRO A 75 5.08 -11.00 15.04
CA PRO A 75 6.30 -10.23 15.25
C PRO A 75 6.15 -8.83 14.63
N ASP A 76 6.34 -7.80 15.43
CA ASP A 76 6.19 -6.41 15.00
C ASP A 76 7.30 -6.04 13.99
N PHE A 77 8.50 -6.62 14.11
CA PHE A 77 9.62 -6.32 13.22
C PHE A 77 9.41 -6.70 11.75
N ILE A 78 8.49 -7.63 11.43
CA ILE A 78 8.13 -7.95 10.04
C ILE A 78 7.05 -7.04 9.47
N SER A 79 6.46 -6.18 10.30
CA SER A 79 5.48 -5.17 9.92
C SER A 79 5.59 -3.93 10.82
N PRO A 80 6.76 -3.27 10.85
CA PRO A 80 7.02 -2.19 11.78
C PRO A 80 6.04 -1.03 11.54
N PRO A 81 5.54 -0.37 12.61
CA PRO A 81 4.77 0.85 12.48
C PRO A 81 5.56 1.92 11.71
N PRO A 82 4.93 2.63 10.75
CA PRO A 82 5.59 3.72 10.05
C PRO A 82 6.15 4.79 11.00
N THR A 83 7.39 5.19 10.77
CA THR A 83 8.05 6.29 11.51
C THR A 83 7.71 7.66 10.92
N GLY A 84 7.36 7.71 9.63
CA GLY A 84 7.03 8.91 8.89
C GLY A 84 5.72 8.84 8.08
N PRO A 85 5.16 10.00 7.66
CA PRO A 85 3.87 10.07 6.97
C PRO A 85 3.90 9.62 5.49
N ARG A 86 5.08 9.40 4.90
CA ARG A 86 5.26 9.07 3.48
C ARG A 86 6.41 8.10 3.28
N GLU A 87 6.35 6.97 3.96
CA GLU A 87 7.33 5.90 3.79
C GLU A 87 7.00 5.06 2.56
N THR A 88 8.02 4.77 1.77
CA THR A 88 7.97 3.78 0.71
C THR A 88 8.19 2.38 1.27
N MET A 89 7.87 1.35 0.48
CA MET A 89 8.23 -0.03 0.83
C MET A 89 9.74 -0.19 1.10
N ALA A 90 10.59 0.49 0.31
CA ALA A 90 12.03 0.44 0.50
C ALA A 90 12.45 0.98 1.87
N ASP A 91 11.90 2.12 2.29
CA ASP A 91 12.19 2.73 3.60
C ASP A 91 11.76 1.77 4.74
N GLN A 92 10.62 1.12 4.62
CA GLN A 92 10.14 0.18 5.64
C GLN A 92 10.95 -1.10 5.70
N LEU A 93 11.40 -1.62 4.54
CA LEU A 93 12.30 -2.77 4.50
C LEU A 93 13.66 -2.44 5.13
N GLU A 94 14.14 -1.20 5.03
CA GLU A 94 15.36 -0.78 5.74
C GLU A 94 15.16 -0.85 7.26
N ILE A 95 13.99 -0.45 7.78
CA ILE A 95 13.67 -0.59 9.21
C ILE A 95 13.66 -2.07 9.62
N VAL A 96 13.01 -2.94 8.83
CA VAL A 96 13.03 -4.39 9.09
C VAL A 96 14.47 -4.91 9.14
N ARG A 97 15.28 -4.60 8.12
CA ARG A 97 16.68 -5.04 8.03
C ARG A 97 17.56 -4.50 9.16
N ALA A 98 17.23 -3.33 9.70
CA ALA A 98 17.93 -2.70 10.81
C ALA A 98 17.54 -3.26 12.19
N THR A 99 16.52 -4.14 12.28
CA THR A 99 16.07 -4.72 13.54
C THR A 99 17.21 -5.53 14.19
N PRO A 100 17.58 -5.23 15.45
CA PRO A 100 18.56 -6.03 16.17
C PRO A 100 18.16 -7.51 16.25
N PHE A 101 19.10 -8.41 16.00
CA PHE A 101 18.83 -9.85 15.97
C PHE A 101 18.21 -10.37 17.28
N ASP A 102 18.66 -9.88 18.44
CA ASP A 102 18.11 -10.28 19.73
C ASP A 102 16.64 -9.87 19.91
N GLN A 103 16.27 -8.69 19.40
CA GLN A 103 14.88 -8.24 19.38
C GLN A 103 14.04 -9.14 18.48
N ALA A 104 14.46 -9.35 17.23
CA ALA A 104 13.75 -10.22 16.29
C ALA A 104 13.60 -11.64 16.85
N ARG A 105 14.64 -12.19 17.48
CA ARG A 105 14.61 -13.50 18.12
C ARG A 105 13.59 -13.57 19.26
N GLN A 106 13.49 -12.52 20.08
CA GLN A 106 12.50 -12.45 21.16
C GLN A 106 11.07 -12.42 20.61
N GLU A 107 10.80 -11.59 19.60
CA GLU A 107 9.50 -11.47 18.95
C GLU A 107 9.09 -12.78 18.24
N LEU A 108 10.02 -13.42 17.53
CA LEU A 108 9.82 -14.74 16.91
C LEU A 108 9.56 -15.83 17.94
N HIS A 109 10.32 -15.85 19.04
CA HIS A 109 10.13 -16.83 20.11
C HIS A 109 8.73 -16.70 20.74
N ARG A 110 8.29 -15.47 21.01
CA ARG A 110 6.95 -15.19 21.51
C ARG A 110 5.87 -15.69 20.54
N THR A 111 6.00 -15.35 19.26
CA THR A 111 5.08 -15.82 18.19
C THR A 111 4.97 -17.34 18.18
N ILE A 112 6.10 -18.06 18.27
CA ILE A 112 6.13 -19.52 18.27
C ILE A 112 5.54 -20.13 19.55
N THR A 113 5.65 -19.44 20.68
CA THR A 113 5.18 -19.93 21.99
C THR A 113 3.68 -19.69 22.19
N GLU A 114 3.16 -18.56 21.71
CA GLU A 114 1.77 -18.16 21.88
C GLU A 114 0.82 -18.65 20.77
N ARG A 115 1.37 -19.15 19.64
CA ARG A 115 0.55 -19.66 18.54
C ARG A 115 -0.25 -20.91 18.94
N SER A 116 -1.34 -21.10 18.22
CA SER A 116 -2.05 -22.38 18.18
C SER A 116 -1.45 -23.30 17.10
N GLY A 117 -1.14 -24.54 17.46
CA GLY A 117 -0.68 -25.57 16.54
C GLY A 117 0.83 -25.59 16.25
N PRO A 118 1.35 -26.72 15.72
CA PRO A 118 2.78 -26.95 15.59
C PRO A 118 3.42 -26.11 14.48
N VAL A 119 4.66 -25.66 14.71
CA VAL A 119 5.56 -25.17 13.64
C VAL A 119 6.39 -26.35 13.16
N ALA A 120 6.51 -26.51 11.84
CA ALA A 120 7.43 -27.46 11.24
C ALA A 120 8.87 -27.20 11.73
N GLU A 121 9.62 -28.25 12.05
CA GLU A 121 10.96 -28.13 12.63
C GLU A 121 11.91 -27.35 11.70
N GLU A 122 11.76 -27.52 10.39
CA GLU A 122 12.55 -26.80 9.39
C GLU A 122 12.31 -25.29 9.44
N VAL A 123 11.06 -24.86 9.65
CA VAL A 123 10.72 -23.45 9.80
C VAL A 123 11.25 -22.94 11.13
N ARG A 124 11.10 -23.71 12.22
CA ARG A 124 11.63 -23.35 13.54
C ARG A 124 13.15 -23.14 13.51
N ALA A 125 13.91 -24.07 12.92
CA ALA A 125 15.35 -23.97 12.78
C ALA A 125 15.76 -22.72 11.98
N THR A 126 15.04 -22.41 10.89
CA THR A 126 15.30 -21.24 10.07
C THR A 126 15.03 -19.93 10.83
N LEU A 127 13.99 -19.90 11.65
CA LEU A 127 13.66 -18.71 12.47
C LEU A 127 14.67 -18.44 13.60
N GLN A 128 15.56 -19.39 13.90
CA GLN A 128 16.66 -19.24 14.87
C GLN A 128 17.99 -18.86 14.21
N ALA A 129 18.06 -18.83 12.87
CA ALA A 129 19.28 -18.55 12.14
C ALA A 129 19.72 -17.07 12.30
N PRO A 130 21.03 -16.77 12.38
CA PRO A 130 21.52 -15.40 12.58
C PRO A 130 21.10 -14.40 11.49
N ASP A 131 20.82 -14.88 10.27
CA ASP A 131 20.43 -14.09 9.10
C ASP A 131 18.91 -13.98 8.92
N VAL A 132 18.11 -14.49 9.87
CA VAL A 132 16.63 -14.54 9.78
C VAL A 132 15.99 -13.19 9.43
N VAL A 133 16.53 -12.08 9.96
CA VAL A 133 15.99 -10.73 9.71
C VAL A 133 16.12 -10.36 8.24
N ALA A 134 17.32 -10.49 7.67
CA ALA A 134 17.58 -10.21 6.26
C ALA A 134 16.83 -11.18 5.35
N TRP A 135 16.75 -12.44 5.76
CA TRP A 135 16.04 -13.50 5.05
C TRP A 135 14.53 -13.24 4.95
N LEU A 136 13.88 -12.85 6.06
CA LEU A 136 12.45 -12.48 6.06
C LEU A 136 12.19 -11.17 5.31
N ALA A 137 13.09 -10.18 5.40
CA ALA A 137 12.99 -8.94 4.64
C ALA A 137 13.01 -9.19 3.12
N ALA A 138 13.88 -10.09 2.63
CA ALA A 138 13.89 -10.50 1.23
C ALA A 138 12.58 -11.21 0.82
N GLY A 139 11.96 -11.95 1.75
CA GLY A 139 10.63 -12.52 1.56
C GLY A 139 9.54 -11.46 1.39
N LEU A 140 9.53 -10.44 2.26
CA LEU A 140 8.57 -9.33 2.20
C LEU A 140 8.74 -8.54 0.89
N GLU A 141 9.98 -8.28 0.48
CA GLU A 141 10.30 -7.61 -0.78
C GLU A 141 9.79 -8.40 -2.01
N ALA A 142 9.98 -9.72 -2.03
CA ALA A 142 9.44 -10.57 -3.09
C ALA A 142 7.91 -10.56 -3.14
N VAL A 143 7.24 -10.60 -1.98
CA VAL A 143 5.78 -10.54 -1.88
C VAL A 143 5.26 -9.19 -2.36
N TRP A 144 5.93 -8.11 -1.99
CA TRP A 144 5.58 -6.76 -2.43
C TRP A 144 5.55 -6.66 -3.95
N HIS A 145 6.66 -6.98 -4.61
CA HIS A 145 6.80 -6.82 -6.06
C HIS A 145 5.80 -7.67 -6.84
N GLU A 146 5.56 -8.90 -6.41
CA GLU A 146 4.71 -9.83 -7.15
C GLU A 146 3.22 -9.68 -6.85
N LEU A 147 2.86 -9.35 -5.60
CA LEU A 147 1.45 -9.40 -5.14
C LEU A 147 0.83 -8.03 -4.90
N ILE A 148 1.61 -7.03 -4.48
CA ILE A 148 1.07 -5.75 -4.01
C ILE A 148 1.35 -4.61 -4.99
N GLU A 149 2.59 -4.46 -5.43
CA GLU A 149 3.03 -3.39 -6.33
C GLU A 149 2.12 -3.23 -7.58
N PRO A 150 1.65 -4.30 -8.25
CA PRO A 150 0.76 -4.16 -9.42
C PRO A 150 -0.58 -3.48 -9.13
N ASP A 151 -1.09 -3.66 -7.91
CA ASP A 151 -2.36 -3.07 -7.45
C ASP A 151 -2.13 -1.88 -6.50
N TRP A 152 -0.88 -1.54 -6.18
CA TRP A 152 -0.53 -0.52 -5.20
C TRP A 152 -1.14 0.86 -5.49
N PRO A 153 -1.18 1.38 -6.74
CA PRO A 153 -1.83 2.66 -7.00
C PRO A 153 -3.31 2.68 -6.59
N ALA A 154 -4.03 1.56 -6.75
CA ALA A 154 -5.42 1.44 -6.35
C ALA A 154 -5.56 1.27 -4.83
N ILE A 155 -4.74 0.41 -4.23
CA ILE A 155 -4.68 0.21 -2.77
C ILE A 155 -4.38 1.55 -2.07
N HIS A 156 -3.33 2.24 -2.49
CA HIS A 156 -2.91 3.53 -1.95
C HIS A 156 -4.02 4.58 -2.08
N ALA A 157 -4.72 4.64 -3.22
CA ALA A 157 -5.82 5.59 -3.41
C ALA A 157 -6.98 5.35 -2.41
N ILE A 158 -7.31 4.09 -2.11
CA ILE A 158 -8.33 3.75 -1.11
C ILE A 158 -7.86 4.18 0.29
N LEU A 159 -6.61 3.88 0.65
CA LEU A 159 -6.04 4.24 1.94
C LEU A 159 -5.96 5.77 2.11
N GLU A 160 -5.55 6.50 1.07
CA GLU A 160 -5.49 7.96 1.08
C GLU A 160 -6.88 8.60 1.21
N GLN A 161 -7.91 8.02 0.57
CA GLN A 161 -9.29 8.45 0.75
C GLN A 161 -9.77 8.28 2.19
N ASP A 162 -9.41 7.17 2.84
CA ASP A 162 -9.69 6.97 4.27
C ASP A 162 -9.00 8.07 5.10
N LEU A 163 -7.71 8.33 4.87
CA LEU A 163 -6.98 9.36 5.60
C LEU A 163 -7.58 10.77 5.43
N LEU A 164 -7.99 11.13 4.22
CA LEU A 164 -8.66 12.41 3.95
C LEU A 164 -10.00 12.51 4.67
N HIS A 165 -10.76 11.41 4.74
CA HIS A 165 -11.99 11.36 5.49
C HIS A 165 -11.74 11.56 6.99
N ARG A 166 -10.78 10.83 7.57
CA ARG A 166 -10.40 10.94 8.98
C ARG A 166 -9.89 12.34 9.34
N ALA A 167 -9.07 12.93 8.48
CA ALA A 167 -8.60 14.30 8.65
C ALA A 167 -9.76 15.31 8.60
N GLY A 168 -10.74 15.11 7.71
CA GLY A 168 -11.93 15.95 7.63
C GLY A 168 -12.77 15.90 8.91
N LEU A 169 -13.01 14.71 9.46
CA LEU A 169 -13.72 14.52 10.73
C LEU A 169 -12.94 15.15 11.90
N LEU A 170 -11.63 14.94 11.96
CA LEU A 170 -10.77 15.52 12.99
C LEU A 170 -10.83 17.05 13.00
N LEU A 171 -10.75 17.68 11.81
CA LEU A 171 -10.80 19.13 11.68
C LEU A 171 -12.17 19.71 12.03
N ALA A 172 -13.26 19.03 11.65
CA ALA A 172 -14.62 19.53 11.83
C ALA A 172 -15.18 19.25 13.22
N TYR A 173 -14.82 18.12 13.84
CA TYR A 173 -15.50 17.57 15.02
C TYR A 173 -14.55 17.05 16.11
N GLY A 174 -13.25 16.98 15.86
CA GLY A 174 -12.25 16.53 16.83
C GLY A 174 -12.02 15.02 16.86
N TRP A 175 -11.22 14.58 17.83
CA TRP A 175 -10.73 13.19 17.91
C TRP A 175 -11.83 12.15 18.13
N ALA A 176 -12.83 12.45 18.97
CA ALA A 176 -13.92 11.52 19.24
C ALA A 176 -14.60 11.06 17.94
N GLU A 177 -14.90 12.01 17.04
CA GLU A 177 -15.54 11.74 15.75
C GLU A 177 -14.57 11.14 14.72
N ALA A 178 -13.31 11.60 14.69
CA ALA A 178 -12.30 11.06 13.77
C ALA A 178 -12.07 9.55 13.98
N LEU A 179 -12.21 9.10 15.23
CA LEU A 179 -12.02 7.72 15.65
C LEU A 179 -13.33 6.90 15.64
N THR A 180 -14.48 7.54 15.38
CA THR A 180 -15.76 6.84 15.21
C THR A 180 -15.68 5.90 14.01
N ASP A 181 -16.29 4.71 14.10
CA ASP A 181 -16.30 3.72 13.02
C ASP A 181 -14.90 3.28 12.52
N LEU A 182 -13.84 3.37 13.35
CA LEU A 182 -12.58 2.67 13.05
C LEU A 182 -12.80 1.15 13.04
N SER A 183 -13.55 0.66 14.02
CA SER A 183 -14.02 -0.71 14.15
C SER A 183 -15.14 -0.74 15.19
N ALA A 184 -16.04 -1.72 15.11
CA ALA A 184 -17.07 -1.95 16.14
C ALA A 184 -16.47 -2.27 17.52
N HIS A 185 -15.21 -2.67 17.57
CA HIS A 185 -14.50 -3.02 18.80
C HIS A 185 -13.71 -1.86 19.41
N VAL A 186 -13.66 -0.69 18.75
CA VAL A 186 -12.91 0.49 19.24
C VAL A 186 -13.89 1.54 19.73
N SER A 187 -13.67 2.09 20.92
CA SER A 187 -14.47 3.19 21.44
C SER A 187 -13.60 4.29 22.04
N TRP A 188 -14.05 5.54 21.90
CA TRP A 188 -13.44 6.71 22.50
C TRP A 188 -14.16 7.09 23.80
N ARG A 189 -13.41 7.40 24.86
CA ARG A 189 -13.91 7.94 26.12
C ARG A 189 -13.20 9.26 26.42
N SER A 190 -13.96 10.34 26.55
CA SER A 190 -13.40 11.64 26.94
C SER A 190 -13.21 11.72 28.45
N HIS A 191 -12.10 12.32 28.89
CA HIS A 191 -11.82 12.67 30.29
C HIS A 191 -11.49 14.16 30.40
N GLU A 192 -11.44 14.74 31.61
CA GLU A 192 -11.17 16.19 31.79
C GLU A 192 -9.82 16.64 31.19
N ASN A 193 -8.80 15.76 31.23
CA ASN A 193 -7.44 16.05 30.77
C ASN A 193 -7.00 15.13 29.62
N GLY A 194 -7.91 14.75 28.71
CA GLY A 194 -7.58 13.91 27.56
C GLY A 194 -8.68 12.91 27.22
N GLY A 195 -8.30 11.67 26.96
CA GLY A 195 -9.24 10.60 26.70
C GLY A 195 -8.60 9.22 26.83
N SER A 196 -9.41 8.19 26.60
CA SER A 196 -8.90 6.86 26.39
C SER A 196 -9.55 6.20 25.19
N ILE A 197 -8.74 5.44 24.45
CA ILE A 197 -9.19 4.58 23.36
C ILE A 197 -9.24 3.17 23.92
N THR A 198 -10.43 2.58 23.97
CA THR A 198 -10.60 1.19 24.43
C THR A 198 -10.86 0.27 23.26
N ALA A 199 -10.26 -0.92 23.30
CA ALA A 199 -10.48 -1.99 22.36
C ALA A 199 -10.92 -3.28 23.06
N ASP A 200 -11.96 -3.92 22.50
CA ASP A 200 -12.42 -5.24 22.94
C ASP A 200 -11.53 -6.34 22.33
N VAL A 201 -10.57 -6.81 23.12
CA VAL A 201 -9.57 -7.82 22.76
C VAL A 201 -9.45 -8.89 23.86
N PRO A 202 -9.03 -10.13 23.54
CA PRO A 202 -9.02 -11.26 24.48
C PRO A 202 -7.95 -11.18 25.59
N TRP A 203 -7.18 -10.10 25.69
CA TRP A 203 -6.22 -9.85 26.76
C TRP A 203 -6.47 -8.50 27.43
N ASP A 204 -5.97 -8.32 28.66
CA ASP A 204 -6.06 -7.05 29.39
C ASP A 204 -4.72 -6.33 29.36
N GLU A 205 -4.74 -5.07 28.91
CA GLU A 205 -3.55 -4.23 28.82
C GLU A 205 -3.93 -2.76 28.91
N ARG A 206 -3.13 -1.98 29.64
CA ARG A 206 -3.29 -0.54 29.73
C ARG A 206 -2.00 0.14 29.31
N CYS A 207 -2.06 0.89 28.21
CA CYS A 207 -0.98 1.67 27.68
C CYS A 207 -1.10 3.11 28.22
N PRO A 208 -0.17 3.56 29.10
CA PRO A 208 -0.18 4.93 29.62
C PRO A 208 0.14 5.95 28.51
N PRO A 209 -0.03 7.26 28.72
CA PRO A 209 0.43 8.32 27.82
C PRO A 209 1.85 8.11 27.31
N ASP A 210 2.10 8.50 26.05
CA ASP A 210 3.39 8.37 25.39
C ASP A 210 3.61 9.59 24.50
N SER A 211 4.70 10.31 24.74
CA SER A 211 5.02 11.57 24.06
C SER A 211 5.11 11.46 22.53
N ASP A 212 5.33 10.25 22.00
CA ASP A 212 5.31 10.01 20.56
C ASP A 212 3.88 9.95 20.00
N GLY A 213 2.84 9.90 20.84
CA GLY A 213 1.43 9.77 20.48
C GLY A 213 1.12 8.44 19.81
N LEU A 214 -0.14 8.28 19.37
CA LEU A 214 -0.60 7.07 18.70
C LEU A 214 -0.52 7.18 17.18
N LEU A 215 -0.15 6.07 16.53
CA LEU A 215 -0.21 5.94 15.09
C LEU A 215 -1.50 5.23 14.66
N PHE A 216 -2.21 5.79 13.69
CA PHE A 216 -3.40 5.20 13.10
C PHE A 216 -3.09 4.76 11.66
N VAL A 217 -3.19 3.46 11.40
CA VAL A 217 -2.78 2.87 10.12
C VAL A 217 -3.98 2.17 9.48
N PRO A 218 -4.61 2.73 8.43
CA PRO A 218 -5.64 2.02 7.69
C PRO A 218 -5.05 0.77 7.01
N THR A 219 -5.83 -0.31 6.94
CA THR A 219 -5.47 -1.56 6.26
C THR A 219 -6.56 -2.05 5.32
N ILE A 220 -6.20 -2.53 4.13
CA ILE A 220 -7.11 -3.21 3.19
C ILE A 220 -7.25 -4.69 3.57
N PHE A 221 -6.13 -5.36 3.80
CA PHE A 221 -6.08 -6.84 3.87
C PHE A 221 -6.23 -7.40 5.30
N GLY A 222 -6.49 -6.56 6.31
CA GLY A 222 -6.53 -6.99 7.70
C GLY A 222 -7.76 -6.53 8.49
N PRO A 223 -8.10 -7.24 9.59
CA PRO A 223 -8.98 -6.72 10.62
C PRO A 223 -8.25 -5.68 11.47
N LEU A 224 -8.90 -5.25 12.55
CA LEU A 224 -8.29 -4.44 13.59
C LEU A 224 -7.09 -5.18 14.22
N ALA A 225 -5.97 -4.50 14.40
CA ALA A 225 -4.77 -5.01 15.08
C ALA A 225 -4.05 -3.88 15.82
N PHE A 226 -3.15 -4.26 16.73
CA PHE A 226 -2.47 -3.35 17.63
C PHE A 226 -0.99 -3.66 17.69
N CYS A 227 -0.16 -2.62 17.74
CA CYS A 227 1.23 -2.69 18.13
C CYS A 227 1.35 -1.92 19.45
N THR A 228 1.70 -2.59 20.54
CA THR A 228 1.74 -2.01 21.90
C THR A 228 3.12 -2.08 22.55
N ASP A 229 3.95 -3.02 22.11
CA ASP A 229 5.22 -3.38 22.76
C ASP A 229 6.39 -2.49 22.29
N PRO A 230 7.18 -1.92 23.23
CA PRO A 230 8.45 -1.30 22.91
C PRO A 230 9.41 -2.29 22.21
N PRO A 231 10.31 -1.81 21.32
CA PRO A 231 10.62 -0.40 21.04
C PRO A 231 9.73 0.23 19.95
N TRP A 232 8.70 -0.47 19.50
CA TRP A 232 7.85 0.02 18.42
C TRP A 232 6.91 1.12 18.91
N ARG A 233 6.67 2.09 18.03
CA ARG A 233 5.67 3.13 18.30
C ARG A 233 4.29 2.48 18.35
N ARG A 234 3.50 2.85 19.35
CA ARG A 234 2.15 2.31 19.49
C ARG A 234 1.28 2.65 18.29
N ALA A 235 0.65 1.62 17.73
CA ALA A 235 -0.16 1.75 16.53
C ALA A 235 -1.48 1.00 16.63
N ILE A 236 -2.53 1.63 16.10
CA ILE A 236 -3.84 1.02 15.87
C ILE A 236 -3.97 0.84 14.36
N LEU A 237 -3.90 -0.41 13.92
CA LEU A 237 -4.11 -0.80 12.54
C LEU A 237 -5.59 -1.11 12.38
N TYR A 238 -6.29 -0.36 11.54
CA TYR A 238 -7.74 -0.44 11.45
C TYR A 238 -8.21 -0.67 10.02
N PRO A 239 -9.32 -1.38 9.82
CA PRO A 239 -9.76 -1.67 8.47
C PRO A 239 -10.24 -0.42 7.73
N ALA A 240 -9.66 -0.13 6.57
CA ALA A 240 -9.93 1.10 5.82
C ALA A 240 -11.37 1.14 5.28
N ARG A 241 -11.92 2.35 5.18
CA ARG A 241 -13.17 2.60 4.46
C ARG A 241 -12.97 2.33 2.97
N GLY A 242 -13.99 1.78 2.32
CA GLY A 242 -13.97 1.56 0.88
C GLY A 242 -13.11 0.39 0.41
N ARG A 243 -12.56 -0.46 1.28
CA ARG A 243 -11.71 -1.59 0.88
C ARG A 243 -12.37 -2.57 -0.10
N ALA A 244 -13.70 -2.70 -0.04
CA ALA A 244 -14.47 -3.49 -1.01
C ALA A 244 -14.33 -3.00 -2.46
N THR A 245 -14.00 -1.72 -2.67
CA THR A 245 -13.78 -1.12 -4.01
C THR A 245 -12.59 -1.71 -4.75
N LEU A 246 -11.63 -2.34 -4.05
CA LEU A 246 -10.51 -3.04 -4.68
C LEU A 246 -10.98 -4.17 -5.61
N THR A 247 -12.15 -4.75 -5.34
CA THR A 247 -12.75 -5.80 -6.19
C THR A 247 -13.49 -5.27 -7.41
N HIS A 248 -13.93 -4.01 -7.36
CA HIS A 248 -14.62 -3.32 -8.46
C HIS A 248 -13.66 -2.84 -9.54
N ARG A 249 -12.36 -3.14 -9.45
CA ARG A 249 -11.50 -3.29 -10.61
C ARG A 249 -12.04 -4.47 -11.42
N HIS A 250 -13.14 -4.22 -12.13
CA HIS A 250 -13.58 -5.03 -13.25
C HIS A 250 -12.33 -5.36 -14.06
N VAL A 251 -12.28 -6.62 -14.49
CA VAL A 251 -11.53 -7.02 -15.68
C VAL A 251 -11.69 -5.86 -16.65
N GLN A 252 -10.66 -5.00 -16.76
CA GLN A 252 -10.52 -4.16 -17.92
C GLN A 252 -10.20 -5.20 -18.99
N GLU A 253 -11.27 -5.79 -19.54
CA GLU A 253 -11.28 -6.16 -20.94
C GLU A 253 -10.67 -4.96 -21.65
N ASP A 254 -9.78 -5.25 -22.58
CA ASP A 254 -8.94 -4.33 -23.32
C ASP A 254 -9.81 -3.34 -24.14
N HIS A 255 -10.56 -2.48 -23.44
CA HIS A 255 -11.51 -1.52 -23.97
C HIS A 255 -10.74 -0.27 -24.41
N GLY A 256 -9.75 -0.47 -25.29
CA GLY A 256 -8.97 0.60 -25.89
C GLY A 256 -8.65 1.76 -24.93
N ASP A 257 -8.66 2.97 -25.46
CA ASP A 257 -8.44 4.17 -24.66
C ASP A 257 -9.79 4.74 -24.18
N ALA A 258 -10.40 4.12 -23.16
CA ALA A 258 -11.68 4.54 -22.57
C ALA A 258 -11.71 6.03 -22.15
N LEU A 259 -10.57 6.58 -21.73
CA LEU A 259 -10.46 8.02 -21.46
C LEU A 259 -10.63 8.85 -22.73
N SER A 260 -10.03 8.40 -23.84
CA SER A 260 -10.21 9.01 -25.14
C SER A 260 -11.66 8.92 -25.65
N GLU A 261 -12.40 7.88 -25.31
CA GLU A 261 -13.84 7.80 -25.60
C GLU A 261 -14.66 8.81 -24.77
N LEU A 262 -14.33 8.97 -23.49
CA LEU A 262 -15.05 9.84 -22.57
C LEU A 262 -14.84 11.34 -22.84
N VAL A 263 -13.60 11.78 -23.08
CA VAL A 263 -13.26 13.22 -23.18
C VAL A 263 -12.72 13.64 -24.55
N THR A 264 -12.56 12.72 -25.50
CA THR A 264 -11.80 12.79 -26.77
C THR A 264 -10.30 12.52 -26.62
N ARG A 265 -9.71 11.94 -27.68
CA ARG A 265 -8.29 11.58 -27.76
C ARG A 265 -7.33 12.70 -27.39
N THR A 266 -7.55 13.90 -27.93
CA THR A 266 -6.67 15.04 -27.68
C THR A 266 -6.76 15.53 -26.24
N ARG A 267 -7.94 15.50 -25.61
CA ARG A 267 -8.10 15.90 -24.20
C ARG A 267 -7.54 14.87 -23.23
N ALA A 268 -7.74 13.57 -23.52
CA ALA A 268 -7.14 12.48 -22.77
C ALA A 268 -5.61 12.57 -22.75
N LEU A 269 -5.01 12.78 -23.94
CA LEU A 269 -3.58 12.95 -24.12
C LEU A 269 -3.05 14.18 -23.34
N LEU A 270 -3.72 15.33 -23.45
CA LEU A 270 -3.33 16.53 -22.70
C LEU A 270 -3.46 16.32 -21.17
N LEU A 271 -4.53 15.67 -20.70
CA LEU A 271 -4.71 15.33 -19.28
C LEU A 271 -3.60 14.42 -18.77
N ARG A 272 -3.21 13.39 -19.52
CA ARG A 272 -2.10 12.49 -19.15
C ARG A 272 -0.77 13.24 -19.05
N ALA A 273 -0.51 14.18 -19.94
CA ALA A 273 0.72 14.99 -19.96
C ALA A 273 0.85 15.99 -18.79
N MET A 274 -0.26 16.35 -18.12
CA MET A 274 -0.31 17.38 -17.07
C MET A 274 -0.14 16.85 -15.64
N ARG A 275 0.62 15.75 -15.45
CA ARG A 275 1.00 15.26 -14.10
C ARG A 275 1.85 16.29 -13.35
N GLN A 276 2.73 16.99 -14.08
CA GLN A 276 3.51 18.11 -13.56
C GLN A 276 3.03 19.43 -14.22
N PRO A 277 3.26 20.60 -13.59
CA PRO A 277 2.90 21.88 -14.18
C PRO A 277 3.61 22.11 -15.53
N VAL A 278 2.82 22.32 -16.59
CA VAL A 278 3.32 22.50 -17.97
C VAL A 278 2.68 23.69 -18.67
N THR A 279 3.41 24.35 -19.56
CA THR A 279 2.90 25.47 -20.35
C THR A 279 2.16 24.99 -21.60
N THR A 280 1.27 25.82 -22.13
CA THR A 280 0.60 25.56 -23.42
C THR A 280 1.62 25.31 -24.54
N THR A 281 2.73 26.08 -24.58
CA THR A 281 3.76 25.94 -25.62
C THR A 281 4.54 24.62 -25.52
N GLN A 282 4.76 24.11 -24.30
CA GLN A 282 5.34 22.78 -24.10
C GLN A 282 4.39 21.70 -24.59
N LEU A 283 3.10 21.79 -24.24
CA LEU A 283 2.07 20.84 -24.69
C LEU A 283 1.90 20.82 -26.22
N THR A 284 1.93 21.98 -26.86
CA THR A 284 1.87 22.05 -28.34
C THR A 284 3.06 21.37 -28.99
N ARG A 285 4.27 21.62 -28.48
CA ARG A 285 5.51 21.07 -29.04
C ARG A 285 5.59 19.56 -28.82
N GLN A 286 5.22 19.10 -27.63
CA GLN A 286 5.26 17.68 -27.26
C GLN A 286 4.31 16.81 -28.08
N HIS A 287 3.18 17.38 -28.52
CA HIS A 287 2.09 16.61 -29.12
C HIS A 287 1.72 17.04 -30.55
N GLY A 288 2.51 17.91 -31.18
CA GLY A 288 2.29 18.34 -32.56
C GLY A 288 0.98 19.11 -32.78
N LEU A 289 0.46 19.78 -31.75
CA LEU A 289 -0.81 20.52 -31.80
C LEU A 289 -0.57 22.02 -32.05
N SER A 290 -1.55 22.69 -32.66
CA SER A 290 -1.53 24.15 -32.78
C SER A 290 -1.82 24.83 -31.44
N LEU A 291 -1.26 26.03 -31.21
CA LEU A 291 -1.55 26.83 -30.01
C LEU A 291 -3.05 27.11 -29.82
N GLY A 292 -3.78 27.36 -30.90
CA GLY A 292 -5.23 27.59 -30.86
C GLY A 292 -6.00 26.34 -30.43
N THR A 293 -5.65 25.18 -31.00
CA THR A 293 -6.26 23.88 -30.66
C THR A 293 -5.96 23.48 -29.21
N THR A 294 -4.70 23.58 -28.78
CA THR A 294 -4.31 23.28 -27.40
C THR A 294 -4.97 24.22 -26.40
N GLY A 295 -4.99 25.53 -26.68
CA GLY A 295 -5.67 26.52 -25.84
C GLY A 295 -7.17 26.25 -25.70
N HIS A 296 -7.84 25.87 -26.80
CA HIS A 296 -9.25 25.50 -26.79
C HIS A 296 -9.52 24.29 -25.89
N HIS A 297 -8.74 23.21 -26.02
CA HIS A 297 -8.88 22.03 -25.18
C HIS A 297 -8.58 22.30 -23.70
N LEU A 298 -7.53 23.08 -23.40
CA LEU A 298 -7.21 23.48 -22.03
C LEU A 298 -8.33 24.31 -21.40
N SER A 299 -8.98 25.19 -22.17
CA SER A 299 -10.13 25.95 -21.68
C SER A 299 -11.29 25.04 -21.29
N ILE A 300 -11.61 24.05 -22.13
CA ILE A 300 -12.68 23.08 -21.82
C ILE A 300 -12.34 22.26 -20.57
N LEU A 301 -11.14 21.68 -20.52
CA LEU A 301 -10.67 20.89 -19.37
C LEU A 301 -10.70 21.70 -18.06
N ARG A 302 -10.34 22.98 -18.14
CA ARG A 302 -10.38 23.89 -16.98
C ARG A 302 -11.81 24.20 -16.54
N ARG A 303 -12.71 24.51 -17.48
CA ARG A 303 -14.14 24.75 -17.16
C ARG A 303 -14.82 23.50 -16.59
N SER A 304 -14.37 22.32 -16.99
CA SER A 304 -14.83 21.03 -16.44
C SER A 304 -14.18 20.67 -15.10
N GLY A 305 -13.30 21.51 -14.54
CA GLY A 305 -12.68 21.28 -13.24
C GLY A 305 -11.57 20.22 -13.23
N LEU A 306 -11.14 19.71 -14.38
CA LEU A 306 -10.13 18.65 -14.49
C LEU A 306 -8.68 19.18 -14.40
N ILE A 307 -8.50 20.47 -14.68
CA ILE A 307 -7.20 21.14 -14.59
C ILE A 307 -7.35 22.53 -13.97
N ILE A 308 -6.26 23.01 -13.40
CA ILE A 308 -6.10 24.39 -12.94
C ILE A 308 -4.92 25.05 -13.63
N SER A 309 -4.95 26.38 -13.69
CA SER A 309 -3.88 27.19 -14.25
C SER A 309 -3.31 28.14 -13.21
N THR A 310 -1.99 28.24 -13.12
CA THR A 310 -1.29 29.19 -12.26
C THR A 310 -0.35 30.03 -13.10
N ARG A 311 -0.32 31.35 -12.86
CA ARG A 311 0.64 32.24 -13.53
C ARG A 311 1.96 32.22 -12.78
N SER A 312 3.05 31.95 -13.49
CA SER A 312 4.42 32.01 -12.98
C SER A 312 5.24 32.94 -13.87
N GLY A 313 5.44 34.18 -13.41
CA GLY A 313 6.04 35.25 -14.20
C GLY A 313 5.31 35.50 -15.53
N LYS A 314 6.04 35.33 -16.64
CA LYS A 314 5.50 35.50 -18.01
C LYS A 314 4.77 34.27 -18.56
N PHE A 315 4.70 33.18 -17.81
CA PHE A 315 4.12 31.91 -18.26
C PHE A 315 2.85 31.56 -17.50
N VAL A 316 1.96 30.82 -18.17
CA VAL A 316 0.80 30.16 -17.55
C VAL A 316 1.09 28.67 -17.54
N LEU A 317 1.09 28.07 -16.35
CA LEU A 317 1.30 26.65 -16.12
C LEU A 317 -0.05 25.99 -15.85
N TYR A 318 -0.25 24.80 -16.41
CA TYR A 318 -1.42 23.97 -16.21
C TYR A 318 -1.02 22.68 -15.50
N ARG A 319 -1.84 22.25 -14.55
CA ARG A 319 -1.71 20.95 -13.87
C ARG A 319 -3.08 20.34 -13.64
N ARG A 320 -3.14 19.02 -13.49
CA ARG A 320 -4.37 18.32 -13.08
C ARG A 320 -4.82 18.76 -11.68
N THR A 321 -6.13 18.73 -11.48
CA THR A 321 -6.76 18.74 -10.14
C THR A 321 -6.83 17.32 -9.59
N ALA A 322 -7.22 17.16 -8.32
CA ALA A 322 -7.50 15.83 -7.76
C ALA A 322 -8.55 15.05 -8.59
N LEU A 323 -9.56 15.73 -9.13
CA LEU A 323 -10.55 15.12 -10.04
C LEU A 323 -9.89 14.66 -11.35
N GLY A 324 -8.98 15.46 -11.92
CA GLY A 324 -8.22 15.07 -13.11
C GLY A 324 -7.27 13.90 -12.86
N ASP A 325 -6.62 13.84 -11.69
CA ASP A 325 -5.76 12.72 -11.28
C ASP A 325 -6.56 11.44 -11.10
N ALA A 326 -7.68 11.50 -10.37
CA ALA A 326 -8.57 10.35 -10.17
C ALA A 326 -9.11 9.82 -11.51
N LEU A 327 -9.50 10.70 -12.42
CA LEU A 327 -10.00 10.32 -13.75
C LEU A 327 -8.94 9.61 -14.59
N VAL A 328 -7.69 10.09 -14.57
CA VAL A 328 -6.59 9.43 -15.30
C VAL A 328 -6.22 8.10 -14.65
N ALA A 329 -6.16 8.04 -13.32
CA ALA A 329 -5.85 6.82 -12.58
C ALA A 329 -6.89 5.72 -12.85
N ALA A 330 -8.17 6.07 -12.89
CA ALA A 330 -9.25 5.14 -13.22
C ALA A 330 -9.22 4.62 -14.67
N ASN A 331 -8.44 5.25 -15.57
CA ASN A 331 -8.38 4.93 -17.01
C ASN A 331 -6.94 4.72 -17.52
N THR A 332 -6.04 4.30 -16.65
CA THR A 332 -4.69 3.87 -17.05
C THR A 332 -4.67 2.35 -17.10
N SER A 333 -4.81 1.81 -18.31
CA SER A 333 -4.42 0.43 -18.61
C SER A 333 -2.89 0.34 -18.47
N ALA A 334 -2.37 -0.70 -17.82
CA ALA A 334 -0.94 -1.00 -17.89
C ALA A 334 -0.60 -1.22 -19.37
N ASP A 335 0.29 -0.38 -19.92
CA ASP A 335 0.71 -0.42 -21.32
C ASP A 335 1.47 -1.75 -21.58
N PRO A 336 1.01 -2.65 -22.48
CA PRO A 336 1.74 -3.86 -22.81
C PRO A 336 2.90 -3.62 -23.79
N SER A 337 3.20 -2.37 -24.16
CA SER A 337 4.21 -2.06 -25.18
C SER A 337 5.48 -1.42 -24.61
N ALA A 338 6.19 -2.19 -23.79
CA ALA A 338 7.63 -2.03 -23.61
C ALA A 338 8.31 -3.40 -23.74
N ASP A 339 8.05 -4.06 -24.87
CA ASP A 339 8.89 -5.17 -25.35
C ASP A 339 9.99 -4.58 -26.23
N PRO A 340 11.26 -4.57 -25.82
CA PRO A 340 12.37 -4.35 -26.74
C PRO A 340 12.62 -5.66 -27.47
N SER A 341 11.81 -5.95 -28.50
CA SER A 341 12.03 -7.12 -29.33
C SER A 341 13.34 -6.99 -30.10
N ALA A 342 14.13 -8.04 -30.00
CA ALA A 342 14.94 -8.62 -31.07
C ALA A 342 16.08 -7.75 -31.63
N ASP A 343 17.28 -7.95 -31.09
CA ASP A 343 18.44 -8.07 -31.97
C ASP A 343 18.55 -9.51 -32.46
N THR A 344 18.58 -9.64 -33.77
CA THR A 344 18.42 -10.86 -34.54
C THR A 344 19.80 -11.24 -35.04
N SER A 345 20.41 -12.32 -34.54
CA SER A 345 21.53 -13.02 -35.22
C SER A 345 21.82 -14.36 -34.53
N ALA A 346 20.96 -15.36 -34.75
CA ALA A 346 21.35 -16.75 -34.62
C ALA A 346 21.89 -17.21 -35.99
N ASP A 347 23.21 -17.21 -36.11
CA ASP A 347 23.96 -17.96 -37.12
C ASP A 347 23.85 -19.44 -36.78
N GLN A 348 23.15 -20.21 -37.61
CA GLN A 348 23.33 -21.65 -37.75
C GLN A 348 22.61 -22.17 -39.00
N GLY A 349 23.37 -22.63 -39.98
CA GLY A 349 22.87 -23.59 -40.97
C GLY A 349 23.45 -23.47 -42.36
N ARG A 350 24.70 -23.89 -42.56
CA ARG A 350 25.11 -24.46 -43.86
C ARG A 350 26.23 -25.48 -43.71
N THR A 351 25.83 -26.72 -43.45
CA THR A 351 26.53 -27.92 -43.88
C THR A 351 26.40 -28.06 -45.39
N GLY A 352 27.54 -28.22 -46.09
CA GLY A 352 27.55 -28.43 -47.53
C GLY A 352 28.95 -28.51 -48.12
N ALA A 353 29.47 -29.74 -48.16
CA ALA A 353 30.42 -30.28 -49.15
C ALA A 353 31.83 -29.65 -49.25
N ASP A 354 32.82 -30.40 -48.78
CA ASP A 354 34.23 -30.27 -49.19
C ASP A 354 34.55 -31.34 -50.26
N PRO A 355 35.23 -30.99 -51.37
CA PRO A 355 35.79 -31.94 -52.31
C PRO A 355 37.29 -32.19 -52.09
N ILE A 356 37.67 -33.46 -52.10
CA ILE A 356 38.91 -34.01 -52.70
C ILE A 356 40.26 -33.42 -52.23
N ARG A 357 40.98 -34.15 -51.37
CA ARG A 357 42.21 -34.89 -51.75
C ARG A 357 42.69 -35.85 -50.65
#